data_AF-Q3AQW2-F1
#
_entry.id   AF-Q3AQW2-F1
#
_cell.length_a   1.000
_cell.length_b   1.000
_cell.length_c   1.000
_cell.angle_alpha   90.00
_cell.angle_beta   90.00
_cell.angle_gamma   90.00
#
_symmetry.space_group_name_H-M   'P 1'
#
loop_
_entity.id
_entity.type
_entity.pdbx_description
1 polymer ?
#
loop_
_entity_poly.entity_id
_entity_poly.type
_entity_poly.pdbx_seq_one_letter_code
_entity_poly.pdbx_strand_id
1 'polypeptide(L)'
;MKSQITEQFQQIGLDDLKIHPELLTDILSNKQDLSLILEKRGDIIRYAYLRTYDSDSRKILEEAKAEYCLKKEDGYSREEAFQDFEDVQHDIATQLASRVR
;
A
#
# COMPACT_ATOMS: atom_id res chain seq x y z
N MET A 1 -17.84 -8.42 -5.67
CA MET A 1 -17.41 -9.57 -4.84
C MET A 1 -16.82 -9.02 -3.56
N LYS A 2 -17.29 -9.47 -2.38
CA LYS A 2 -16.69 -9.08 -1.09
C LYS A 2 -15.24 -9.57 -1.07
N SER A 3 -14.28 -8.67 -1.21
CA SER A 3 -12.90 -8.95 -0.82
C SER A 3 -12.93 -9.24 0.67
N GLN A 4 -12.97 -10.52 1.03
CA GLN A 4 -12.82 -10.96 2.41
C GLN A 4 -11.43 -10.49 2.85
N ILE A 5 -11.41 -9.40 3.61
CA ILE A 5 -10.27 -9.03 4.44
C ILE A 5 -10.05 -10.25 5.32
N THR A 6 -9.02 -11.04 4.98
CA THR A 6 -8.62 -12.16 5.82
C THR A 6 -7.82 -11.53 6.95
N GLU A 7 -8.53 -10.96 7.92
CA GLU A 7 -8.01 -10.33 9.14
C GLU A 7 -7.48 -11.39 10.12
N GLN A 8 -6.75 -12.38 9.62
CA GLN A 8 -6.08 -13.36 10.45
C GLN A 8 -4.81 -12.72 11.01
N PHE A 9 -4.94 -12.17 12.21
CA PHE A 9 -3.82 -11.68 12.99
C PHE A 9 -2.85 -12.84 13.29
N GLN A 10 -1.61 -12.64 12.90
CA GLN A 10 -0.51 -13.52 13.27
C GLN A 10 0.21 -12.94 14.50
N GLN A 11 0.97 -13.79 15.18
CA GLN A 11 1.66 -13.44 16.43
C GLN A 11 3.14 -13.78 16.31
N ILE A 12 3.99 -12.91 16.82
CA ILE A 12 5.43 -13.13 16.95
C ILE A 12 5.90 -12.68 18.34
N GLY A 13 6.83 -13.40 18.95
CA GLY A 13 7.48 -12.96 20.18
C GLY A 13 8.27 -11.69 19.94
N LEU A 14 8.25 -10.77 20.90
CA LEU A 14 9.01 -9.52 20.83
C LEU A 14 10.52 -9.81 20.78
N ASP A 15 10.98 -10.79 21.54
CA ASP A 15 12.40 -11.15 21.55
C ASP A 15 12.80 -11.87 20.26
N ASP A 16 11.94 -12.72 19.72
CA ASP A 16 12.15 -13.32 18.40
C ASP A 16 12.27 -12.24 17.32
N LEU A 17 11.42 -11.21 17.36
CA LEU A 17 11.48 -10.11 16.41
C LEU A 17 12.74 -9.24 16.58
N LYS A 18 13.27 -9.09 17.80
CA LYS A 18 14.54 -8.39 18.02
C LYS A 18 15.73 -9.14 17.43
N ILE A 19 15.68 -10.46 17.48
CA ILE A 19 16.73 -11.34 16.93
C ILE A 19 16.57 -11.46 15.40
N HIS A 20 15.32 -11.51 14.93
CA HIS A 20 14.95 -11.75 13.53
C HIS A 20 13.98 -10.68 12.99
N PRO A 21 14.43 -9.42 12.80
CA PRO A 21 13.60 -8.36 12.23
C PRO A 21 13.16 -8.66 10.78
N GLU A 22 13.88 -9.54 10.09
CA GLU A 22 13.59 -9.97 8.72
C GLU A 22 12.20 -10.58 8.56
N LEU A 23 11.65 -11.17 9.63
CA LEU A 23 10.33 -11.80 9.63
C LEU A 23 9.20 -10.82 9.29
N LEU A 24 9.36 -9.53 9.62
CA LEU A 24 8.40 -8.49 9.21
C LEU A 24 8.78 -7.85 7.88
N THR A 25 10.07 -7.68 7.59
CA THR A 25 10.48 -7.07 6.32
C THR A 25 10.18 -7.97 5.13
N ASP A 26 10.28 -9.29 5.26
CA ASP A 26 9.94 -10.23 4.20
C ASP A 26 8.46 -10.17 3.80
N ILE A 27 7.58 -9.84 4.75
CA ILE A 27 6.15 -9.63 4.47
C ILE A 27 5.97 -8.40 3.58
N LEU A 28 6.72 -7.32 3.85
CA LEU A 28 6.70 -6.09 3.08
C LEU A 28 7.39 -6.26 1.71
N SER A 29 8.46 -7.04 1.65
CA SER A 29 9.25 -7.24 0.43
C SER A 29 8.56 -8.16 -0.59
N ASN A 30 7.84 -9.19 -0.12
CA ASN A 30 7.21 -10.17 -1.02
C ASN A 30 5.87 -9.71 -1.62
N LYS A 31 5.25 -8.66 -1.07
CA LYS A 31 3.92 -8.22 -1.49
C LYS A 31 3.93 -6.70 -1.66
N GLN A 32 3.91 -6.29 -2.92
CA GLN A 32 3.70 -4.89 -3.31
C GLN A 32 2.35 -4.41 -2.76
N ASP A 33 2.32 -3.18 -2.24
CA ASP A 33 1.11 -2.49 -1.78
C ASP A 33 0.43 -3.17 -0.59
N LEU A 34 1.18 -3.36 0.50
CA LEU A 34 0.65 -3.75 1.80
C LEU A 34 0.85 -2.67 2.86
N SER A 35 -0.18 -2.48 3.68
CA SER A 35 -0.06 -1.86 5.00
C SER A 35 0.10 -2.93 6.04
N LEU A 36 1.14 -2.82 6.87
CA LEU A 36 1.37 -3.68 8.02
C LEU A 36 0.84 -2.99 9.28
N ILE A 37 -0.09 -3.64 9.96
CA ILE A 37 -0.61 -3.19 11.26
C ILE A 37 0.10 -4.00 12.33
N LEU A 38 0.73 -3.31 13.28
CA LEU A 38 1.46 -3.90 14.41
C LEU A 38 0.81 -3.47 15.73
N GLU A 39 0.56 -4.44 16.60
CA GLU A 39 0.03 -4.21 17.95
C GLU A 39 0.90 -4.97 18.97
N LYS A 40 1.58 -4.24 19.85
CA LYS A 40 2.36 -4.84 20.95
C LYS A 40 1.45 -5.18 22.13
N ARG A 41 1.45 -6.45 22.55
CA ARG A 41 0.74 -6.96 23.73
C ARG A 41 1.71 -7.69 24.64
N GLY A 42 2.27 -6.97 25.62
CA GLY A 42 3.31 -7.51 26.49
C GLY A 42 4.55 -7.89 25.67
N ASP A 43 4.92 -9.17 25.71
CA ASP A 43 6.08 -9.74 25.01
C ASP A 43 5.71 -10.36 23.65
N ILE A 44 4.51 -10.08 23.16
CA ILE A 44 4.03 -10.54 21.85
C ILE A 44 3.73 -9.32 20.97
N ILE A 45 4.06 -9.40 19.69
CA ILE A 45 3.56 -8.50 18.66
C ILE A 45 2.52 -9.25 17.83
N ARG A 46 1.30 -8.74 17.82
CA ARG A 46 0.28 -9.12 16.85
C ARG A 46 0.50 -8.31 15.59
N TYR A 47 0.42 -8.96 14.44
CA TYR A 47 0.47 -8.26 13.17
C TYR A 47 -0.59 -8.76 12.20
N ALA A 48 -1.05 -7.84 11.36
CA ALA A 48 -1.91 -8.13 10.22
C ALA A 48 -1.42 -7.29 9.04
N TYR A 49 -1.72 -7.73 7.82
CA TYR A 49 -1.44 -6.95 6.63
C TYR A 49 -2.69 -6.77 5.79
N LEU A 50 -2.84 -5.60 5.21
CA LEU A 50 -3.94 -5.23 4.33
C LEU A 50 -3.37 -4.84 2.98
N ARG A 51 -3.96 -5.32 1.88
CA ARG A 51 -3.65 -4.75 0.56
C ARG A 51 -4.15 -3.32 0.52
N THR A 52 -3.26 -2.37 0.26
CA THR A 52 -3.60 -0.95 0.18
C THR A 52 -4.29 -0.60 -1.11
N TYR A 53 -4.00 -1.33 -2.19
CA TYR A 53 -4.62 -1.11 -3.49
C TYR A 53 -5.09 -2.42 -4.12
N ASP A 54 -6.25 -2.39 -4.76
CA ASP A 54 -6.69 -3.46 -5.65
C ASP A 54 -6.01 -3.37 -7.02
N SER A 55 -6.24 -4.36 -7.89
CA SER A 55 -5.58 -4.43 -9.20
C SER A 55 -5.86 -3.21 -10.08
N ASP A 56 -7.04 -2.61 -9.95
CA ASP A 56 -7.46 -1.49 -10.80
C ASP A 56 -6.84 -0.19 -10.30
N SER A 57 -6.82 0.02 -8.98
CA SER A 57 -6.13 1.14 -8.35
C SER A 57 -4.62 1.08 -8.63
N ARG A 58 -4.04 -0.12 -8.62
CA ARG A 58 -2.64 -0.34 -8.99
C ARG A 58 -2.39 0.00 -10.45
N LYS A 59 -3.28 -0.38 -11.36
CA LYS A 59 -3.17 -0.04 -12.78
C LYS A 59 -3.15 1.47 -12.99
N ILE A 60 -4.04 2.20 -12.32
CA ILE A 60 -4.08 3.68 -12.36
C ILE A 60 -2.74 4.27 -11.88
N LEU A 61 -2.17 3.75 -10.78
CA LEU A 61 -0.87 4.19 -10.28
C LEU A 61 0.30 3.89 -11.23
N GLU A 62 0.28 2.72 -11.87
CA GLU A 62 1.31 2.34 -12.85
C GLU A 62 1.24 3.23 -14.11
N GLU A 63 0.03 3.53 -14.59
CA GLU A 63 -0.20 4.46 -15.71
C GLU A 63 0.26 5.88 -15.38
N ALA A 64 -0.13 6.42 -14.22
CA ALA A 64 0.29 7.73 -13.73
C ALA A 64 1.82 7.85 -13.58
N LYS A 65 2.46 6.80 -13.07
CA LYS A 65 3.92 6.76 -12.93
C LYS A 65 4.62 6.74 -14.29
N ALA A 66 4.10 5.99 -15.25
CA ALA A 66 4.65 5.96 -16.59
C ALA A 66 4.54 7.34 -17.27
N GLU A 67 3.38 7.99 -17.13
CA GLU A 67 3.14 9.34 -17.66
C GLU A 67 4.07 10.38 -17.00
N TYR A 68 4.22 10.33 -15.67
CA TYR A 68 5.19 11.15 -14.94
C TYR A 68 6.61 10.98 -15.48
N CYS A 69 7.06 9.74 -15.69
CA CYS A 69 8.40 9.45 -16.19
C CYS A 69 8.64 10.05 -17.58
N LEU A 70 7.64 9.97 -18.47
CA LEU A 70 7.70 10.57 -19.81
C LEU A 70 7.77 12.10 -19.73
N LYS A 71 6.88 12.73 -18.94
CA LYS A 71 6.84 14.18 -18.82
C LYS A 71 8.10 14.74 -18.17
N LYS A 72 8.68 14.04 -17.19
CA LYS A 72 9.90 14.48 -16.48
C LYS A 72 11.09 14.70 -17.42
N GLU A 73 11.19 13.95 -18.51
CA GLU A 73 12.23 14.13 -19.52
C GLU A 73 12.06 15.43 -20.32
N ASP A 74 10.83 15.94 -20.43
CA ASP A 74 10.45 17.16 -21.18
C ASP A 74 10.39 18.44 -20.34
N GLY A 75 10.84 18.42 -19.08
CA GLY A 75 10.87 19.60 -18.21
C GLY A 75 9.59 19.83 -17.40
N TYR A 76 8.93 18.74 -17.03
CA TYR A 76 7.77 18.71 -16.13
C TYR A 76 7.94 19.59 -14.88
N SER A 77 7.11 20.62 -14.78
CA SER A 77 7.17 21.55 -13.66
C SER A 77 6.67 20.91 -12.37
N ARG A 78 7.06 21.50 -11.23
CA ARG A 78 6.64 21.01 -9.92
C ARG A 78 5.12 21.12 -9.75
N GLU A 79 4.55 22.20 -10.23
CA GLU A 79 3.11 22.48 -10.13
C GLU A 79 2.30 21.47 -10.93
N GLU A 80 2.73 21.15 -12.16
CA GLU A 80 2.10 20.09 -12.97
C GLU A 80 2.23 18.71 -12.31
N ALA A 81 3.39 18.40 -11.70
CA ALA A 81 3.59 17.16 -10.97
C ALA A 81 2.65 17.01 -9.76
N PHE A 82 2.38 18.11 -9.06
CA PHE A 82 1.46 18.11 -7.93
C PHE A 82 0.01 17.94 -8.39
N GLN A 83 -0.40 18.63 -9.47
CA GLN A 83 -1.75 18.51 -9.99
C GLN A 83 -2.06 17.09 -10.50
N ASP A 84 -1.16 16.50 -11.29
CA ASP A 84 -1.34 15.14 -11.80
C ASP A 84 -1.43 14.12 -10.65
N PHE A 85 -0.71 14.35 -9.55
CA PHE A 85 -0.82 13.51 -8.35
C PHE A 85 -2.20 13.65 -7.67
N GLU A 86 -2.71 14.87 -7.52
CA GLU A 86 -4.05 15.11 -6.94
C GLU A 86 -5.16 14.48 -7.80
N ASP A 87 -5.04 14.56 -9.12
CA ASP A 87 -6.01 13.98 -10.06
C ASP A 87 -6.03 12.44 -9.93
N VAL A 88 -4.85 11.82 -9.84
CA VAL A 88 -4.72 10.37 -9.62
C VAL A 88 -5.29 9.94 -8.27
N GLN A 89 -5.08 10.74 -7.21
CA GLN A 89 -5.72 10.48 -5.92
C GLN A 89 -7.24 10.55 -6.01
N HIS A 90 -7.78 11.51 -6.77
CA HIS A 90 -9.21 11.66 -6.99
C HIS A 90 -9.81 10.46 -7.74
N ASP A 91 -9.12 9.96 -8.77
CA ASP A 91 -9.54 8.81 -9.56
C ASP A 91 -9.59 7.53 -8.71
N ILE A 92 -8.56 7.30 -7.88
CA ILE A 92 -8.52 6.18 -6.95
C ILE A 92 -9.67 6.30 -5.93
N ALA A 93 -9.89 7.49 -5.35
CA ALA A 93 -10.97 7.72 -4.40
C ALA A 93 -12.36 7.45 -5.03
N THR A 94 -12.57 7.89 -6.26
CA THR A 94 -13.82 7.67 -7.02
C THR A 94 -14.03 6.19 -7.31
N GLN A 95 -12.99 5.48 -7.75
CA GLN A 95 -13.04 4.03 -7.96
C GLN A 95 -13.43 3.29 -6.69
N LEU A 96 -12.78 3.60 -5.56
CA LEU A 96 -13.08 2.98 -4.27
C LEU A 96 -14.51 3.29 -3.80
N ALA A 97 -14.98 4.53 -3.96
CA ALA A 97 -16.33 4.94 -3.57
C ALA A 97 -17.44 4.27 -4.41
N SER A 98 -17.20 4.06 -5.70
CA SER A 98 -18.15 3.42 -6.61
C SER A 98 -18.48 1.96 -6.26
N ARG A 99 -17.62 1.30 -5.47
CA ARG A 99 -17.74 -0.11 -5.07
C ARG A 99 -18.51 -0.33 -3.77
N VAL A 100 -18.90 0.74 -3.07
CA VAL A 100 -19.65 0.69 -1.80
C VAL A 100 -21.18 0.74 -2.01
N ARG A 101 -21.65 0.89 -3.25
CA ARG A 101 -23.08 0.81 -3.63
C ARG A 101 -23.52 -0.57 -4.08
#